data_AF-A0A962N6V4-F1
#
_entry.id   AF-A0A962N6V4-F1
#
_cell.length_a   1.000
_cell.length_b   1.000
_cell.length_c   1.000
_cell.angle_alpha   90.00
_cell.angle_beta   90.00
_cell.angle_gamma   90.00
#
_symmetry.space_group_name_H-M   'P 1'
#
loop_
_entity.id
_entity.type
_entity.pdbx_description
1 polymer ?
#
loop_
_entity_poly.entity_id
_entity_poly.type
_entity_poly.pdbx_seq_one_letter_code
_entity_poly.pdbx_strand_id
1 'polypeptide(L)'
;MSEHRAHLLWQHDGSDFLARQYSRNHQIRFPGGESYLGSAAVEYGGDAAAVDPEAAFTASLSSCHMLTFLALAAVKGFVVEHYEDEAVGTLGKNEEGRLAMTEVLLQPRVRFSGNAPTLEQLSQLHERAHRGCFIANSVKTPIRVLPRD
;
A
#
# COMPACT_ATOMS: atom_id res chain seq x y z
N MET A 1 10.02 12.85 -16.46
CA MET A 1 10.23 12.74 -15.00
C MET A 1 9.05 13.44 -14.34
N SER A 2 8.36 12.78 -13.42
CA SER A 2 7.26 13.37 -12.65
C SER A 2 7.66 13.49 -11.18
N GLU A 3 7.11 14.48 -10.49
CA GLU A 3 7.30 14.68 -9.06
C GLU A 3 5.98 14.45 -8.32
N HIS A 4 6.03 13.77 -7.18
CA HIS A 4 4.88 13.48 -6.33
C HIS A 4 5.14 14.06 -4.94
N ARG A 5 4.29 14.99 -4.48
CA ARG A 5 4.52 15.78 -3.27
C ARG A 5 3.50 15.44 -2.19
N ALA A 6 3.96 15.39 -0.94
CA ALA A 6 3.13 15.32 0.26
C ALA A 6 3.62 16.37 1.26
N HIS A 7 2.70 16.99 2.00
CA HIS A 7 3.01 17.94 3.05
C HIS A 7 2.53 17.37 4.39
N LEU A 8 3.46 17.24 5.35
CA LEU A 8 3.18 16.74 6.69
C LEU A 8 3.23 17.87 7.70
N LEU A 9 2.25 17.92 8.60
CA LEU A 9 2.19 18.87 9.70
C LEU A 9 1.90 18.15 11.02
N TRP A 10 2.91 18.10 11.88
CA TRP A 10 2.76 17.77 13.30
C TRP A 10 2.93 19.06 14.11
N GLN A 11 2.12 19.23 15.14
CA GLN A 11 2.19 20.38 16.03
C GLN A 11 2.12 19.91 17.48
N HIS A 12 3.02 20.44 18.31
CA HIS A 12 3.02 20.16 19.74
C HIS A 12 1.71 20.65 20.38
N ASP A 13 1.12 19.81 21.22
CA ASP A 13 -0.19 20.00 21.85
C ASP A 13 -0.09 20.54 23.30
N GLY A 14 1.11 20.91 23.76
CA GLY A 14 1.35 21.37 25.12
C GLY A 14 1.61 20.26 26.15
N SER A 15 1.56 18.98 25.74
CA SER A 15 1.97 17.84 26.57
C SER A 15 3.46 17.88 26.95
N ASP A 16 3.86 17.09 27.96
CA ASP A 16 5.28 16.88 28.24
C ASP A 16 5.95 16.02 27.16
N PHE A 17 6.65 16.71 26.26
CA PHE A 17 7.32 16.10 25.13
C PHE A 17 8.44 15.14 25.56
N LEU A 18 9.24 15.53 26.56
CA LEU A 18 10.40 14.76 27.02
C LEU A 18 9.98 13.53 27.83
N ALA A 19 8.82 13.60 28.51
CA ALA A 19 8.17 12.44 29.11
C ALA A 19 7.44 11.55 28.07
N ARG A 20 7.55 11.85 26.77
CA ARG A 20 6.94 11.10 25.66
C ARG A 20 5.41 11.06 25.68
N GLN A 21 4.77 12.05 26.30
CA GLN A 21 3.30 12.16 26.40
C GLN A 21 2.64 12.84 25.20
N TYR A 22 3.44 13.31 24.23
CA TYR A 22 2.94 13.98 23.04
C TYR A 22 2.08 13.10 22.13
N SER A 23 1.06 13.68 21.52
CA SER A 23 0.32 12.97 20.47
C SER A 23 1.21 12.68 19.26
N ARG A 24 1.09 11.49 18.68
CA ARG A 24 1.73 11.14 17.40
C ARG A 24 0.89 11.57 16.19
N ASN A 25 -0.31 12.08 16.44
CA ASN A 25 -1.24 12.48 15.41
C ASN A 25 -0.72 13.69 14.63
N HIS A 26 -0.83 13.63 13.31
CA HIS A 26 -0.39 14.67 12.39
C HIS A 26 -1.26 14.65 11.13
N GLN A 27 -1.21 15.73 10.36
CA GLN A 27 -1.95 15.80 9.10
C GLN A 27 -1.01 15.53 7.92
N ILE A 28 -1.47 14.72 6.98
CA ILE A 28 -0.82 14.50 5.68
C ILE A 28 -1.73 15.08 4.59
N ARG A 29 -1.19 15.99 3.77
CA ARG A 29 -1.92 16.71 2.73
C ARG A 29 -1.26 16.54 1.37
N PHE A 30 -2.06 16.44 0.32
CA PHE A 30 -1.60 16.34 -1.07
C PHE A 30 -2.00 17.57 -1.89
N PRO A 31 -1.28 17.89 -2.99
CA PRO A 31 -1.59 19.05 -3.83
C PRO A 31 -3.01 19.09 -4.38
N GLY A 32 -3.67 17.94 -4.54
CA GLY A 32 -5.06 17.83 -4.99
C GLY A 32 -6.11 18.23 -3.97
N GLY A 33 -5.72 18.65 -2.75
CA GLY A 33 -6.63 19.04 -1.68
C GLY A 33 -7.00 17.91 -0.71
N GLU A 34 -6.79 16.66 -1.12
CA GLU A 34 -6.99 15.48 -0.25
C GLU A 34 -6.04 15.48 0.95
N SER A 35 -6.54 14.99 2.07
CA SER A 35 -5.78 14.84 3.30
C SER A 35 -6.30 13.72 4.17
N TYR A 36 -5.43 13.19 5.03
CA TYR A 36 -5.83 12.23 6.05
C TYR A 36 -5.06 12.46 7.35
N LEU A 37 -5.62 11.93 8.44
CA LEU A 37 -4.99 11.88 9.75
C LEU A 37 -3.95 10.75 9.76
N GLY A 38 -2.69 11.11 10.00
CA GLY A 38 -1.61 10.17 10.22
C GLY A 38 -1.31 10.02 11.71
N SER A 39 -0.84 8.85 12.13
CA SER A 39 -0.26 8.62 13.47
C SER A 39 0.83 7.56 13.40
N ALA A 40 1.42 7.20 14.53
CA ALA A 40 2.19 5.97 14.61
C ALA A 40 1.23 4.75 14.64
N ALA A 41 1.76 3.53 14.45
CA ALA A 41 0.99 2.34 14.77
C ALA A 41 0.70 2.27 16.29
N VAL A 42 -0.36 1.55 16.67
CA VAL A 42 -0.82 1.46 18.06
C VAL A 42 0.27 0.87 18.97
N GLU A 43 1.06 -0.08 18.47
CA GLU A 43 2.17 -0.69 19.23
C GLU A 43 3.26 0.33 19.60
N TYR A 44 3.29 1.48 18.91
CA TYR A 44 4.23 2.58 19.13
C TYR A 44 3.57 3.81 19.80
N GLY A 45 2.39 3.63 20.39
CA GLY A 45 1.65 4.68 21.11
C GLY A 45 0.89 5.62 20.17
N GLY A 46 0.50 5.12 19.01
CA GLY A 46 -0.31 5.85 18.04
C GLY A 46 -1.81 5.76 18.28
N ASP A 47 -2.56 6.30 17.33
CA ASP A 47 -4.02 6.37 17.34
C ASP A 47 -4.60 5.38 16.32
N ALA A 48 -5.42 4.44 16.80
CA ALA A 48 -6.02 3.39 15.98
C ALA A 48 -7.02 3.93 14.93
N ALA A 49 -7.49 5.16 15.08
CA ALA A 49 -8.37 5.81 14.10
C ALA A 49 -7.60 6.55 12.99
N ALA A 50 -6.28 6.66 13.10
CA ALA A 50 -5.42 7.33 12.13
C ALA A 50 -4.66 6.31 11.25
N VAL A 51 -4.20 6.76 10.09
CA VAL A 51 -3.38 5.95 9.18
C VAL A 51 -1.94 5.94 9.69
N ASP A 52 -1.38 4.76 9.95
CA ASP A 52 0.05 4.61 10.22
C ASP A 52 0.88 4.46 8.92
N PRO A 53 2.18 4.78 8.94
CA PRO A 53 3.04 4.69 7.77
C PRO A 53 3.15 3.27 7.17
N GLU A 54 3.14 2.23 8.00
CA GLU A 54 3.24 0.84 7.58
C GLU A 54 2.01 0.39 6.78
N ALA A 55 0.81 0.78 7.24
CA ALA A 55 -0.44 0.58 6.54
C ALA A 55 -0.49 1.41 5.24
N ALA A 56 -0.09 2.69 5.28
CA ALA A 56 -0.02 3.54 4.09
C ALA A 56 0.95 2.99 3.02
N PHE A 57 2.09 2.44 3.45
CA PHE A 57 3.06 1.78 2.59
C PHE A 57 2.46 0.53 1.92
N THR A 58 1.81 -0.32 2.69
CA THR A 58 1.13 -1.53 2.20
C THR A 58 0.04 -1.19 1.19
N ALA A 59 -0.78 -0.18 1.50
CA ALA A 59 -1.83 0.32 0.60
C ALA A 59 -1.25 0.89 -0.70
N SER A 60 -0.12 1.60 -0.64
CA SER A 60 0.53 2.16 -1.83
C SER A 60 1.04 1.07 -2.78
N LEU A 61 1.57 -0.03 -2.24
CA LEU A 61 2.00 -1.19 -3.03
C LEU A 61 0.84 -1.90 -3.70
N SER A 62 -0.22 -2.19 -2.93
CA SER A 62 -1.46 -2.80 -3.42
C SER A 62 -2.08 -1.95 -4.54
N SER A 63 -2.27 -0.66 -4.30
CA SER A 63 -2.85 0.28 -5.26
C SER A 63 -2.05 0.38 -6.56
N CYS A 64 -0.72 0.47 -6.49
CA CYS A 64 0.11 0.55 -7.69
C CYS A 64 0.09 -0.76 -8.50
N HIS A 65 0.07 -1.92 -7.83
CA HIS A 65 -0.13 -3.21 -8.50
C HIS A 65 -1.49 -3.29 -9.18
N MET A 66 -2.56 -2.96 -8.47
CA MET A 66 -3.93 -2.92 -8.99
C MET A 66 -4.02 -2.05 -10.24
N LEU A 67 -3.51 -0.81 -10.20
CA LEU A 67 -3.57 0.11 -11.35
C LEU A 67 -2.83 -0.46 -12.57
N THR A 68 -1.69 -1.10 -12.36
CA THR A 68 -0.95 -1.76 -13.44
C THR A 68 -1.72 -2.96 -13.99
N PHE A 69 -2.33 -3.77 -13.11
CA PHE A 69 -3.17 -4.90 -13.49
C PHE A 69 -4.38 -4.47 -14.32
N LEU A 70 -5.11 -3.44 -13.89
CA LEU A 70 -6.27 -2.90 -14.60
C LEU A 70 -5.89 -2.39 -15.99
N ALA A 71 -4.75 -1.69 -16.12
CA ALA A 71 -4.26 -1.24 -17.41
C ALA A 71 -3.92 -2.42 -18.34
N LEU A 72 -3.27 -3.47 -17.83
CA LEU A 72 -2.96 -4.67 -18.61
C LEU A 72 -4.21 -5.46 -19.03
N ALA A 73 -5.19 -5.60 -18.13
CA ALA A 73 -6.46 -6.25 -18.41
C ALA A 73 -7.21 -5.52 -19.54
N ALA A 74 -7.27 -4.19 -19.49
CA ALA A 74 -7.87 -3.37 -20.54
C ALA A 74 -7.18 -3.57 -21.90
N VAL A 75 -5.85 -3.55 -21.95
CA VAL A 75 -5.08 -3.80 -23.19
C VAL A 75 -5.34 -5.21 -23.74
N LYS A 76 -5.61 -6.18 -22.88
CA LYS A 76 -5.91 -7.57 -23.26
C LYS A 76 -7.39 -7.82 -23.57
N GLY A 77 -8.24 -6.82 -23.43
CA GLY A 77 -9.67 -6.94 -23.71
C GLY A 77 -10.47 -7.66 -22.60
N PHE A 78 -9.92 -7.73 -21.38
CA PHE A 78 -10.64 -8.25 -20.22
C PHE A 78 -11.29 -7.11 -19.45
N VAL A 79 -12.61 -7.16 -19.30
CA VAL A 79 -13.38 -6.16 -18.57
C VAL A 79 -13.45 -6.56 -17.10
N VAL A 80 -12.69 -5.87 -16.26
CA VAL A 80 -12.72 -6.03 -14.80
C VAL A 80 -13.93 -5.27 -14.24
N GLU A 81 -14.85 -5.97 -13.58
CA GLU A 81 -15.99 -5.37 -12.88
C GLU A 81 -15.68 -5.02 -11.44
N HIS A 82 -14.82 -5.83 -10.81
CA HIS A 82 -14.49 -5.72 -9.40
C HIS A 82 -13.04 -6.09 -9.18
N TYR A 83 -12.35 -5.30 -8.37
CA TYR A 83 -11.05 -5.62 -7.83
C TYR A 83 -11.06 -5.23 -6.36
N GLU A 84 -10.75 -6.18 -5.49
CA GLU A 84 -10.48 -5.92 -4.08
C GLU A 84 -9.19 -6.59 -3.68
N ASP A 85 -8.47 -6.01 -2.73
CA ASP A 85 -7.24 -6.58 -2.19
C ASP A 85 -7.18 -6.35 -0.68
N GLU A 86 -7.10 -7.46 0.07
CA GLU A 86 -6.86 -7.48 1.51
C GLU A 86 -5.35 -7.62 1.75
N ALA A 87 -4.60 -6.58 1.40
CA ALA A 87 -3.14 -6.58 1.48
C ALA A 87 -2.66 -6.57 2.94
N VAL A 88 -1.57 -7.30 3.21
CA VAL A 88 -0.97 -7.40 4.55
C VAL A 88 0.51 -7.06 4.48
N GLY A 89 0.93 -6.07 5.26
CA GLY A 89 2.34 -5.73 5.47
C GLY A 89 2.83 -6.27 6.81
N THR A 90 4.01 -6.91 6.80
CA THR A 90 4.63 -7.47 8.00
C THR A 90 5.86 -6.66 8.39
N LEU A 91 5.85 -6.08 9.58
CA LEU A 91 7.02 -5.45 10.19
C LEU A 91 7.84 -6.50 10.96
N GLY A 92 9.14 -6.55 10.71
CA GLY A 92 10.03 -7.51 11.33
C GLY A 92 11.50 -7.10 11.25
N LYS A 93 12.40 -7.95 11.75
CA LYS A 93 13.84 -7.75 11.56
C LYS A 93 14.26 -8.27 10.19
N ASN A 94 14.92 -7.44 9.39
CA ASN A 94 15.54 -7.86 8.14
C ASN A 94 16.86 -8.63 8.39
N GLU A 95 17.53 -9.05 7.31
CA GLU A 95 18.82 -9.77 7.36
C GLU A 95 19.94 -9.01 8.08
N GLU A 96 19.83 -7.68 8.17
CA GLU A 96 20.76 -6.81 8.89
C GLU A 96 20.34 -6.59 10.36
N GLY A 97 19.30 -7.27 10.84
CA GLY A 97 18.77 -7.16 12.20
C GLY A 97 17.98 -5.88 12.49
N ARG A 98 17.71 -5.05 11.48
CA ARG A 98 16.97 -3.78 11.59
C ARG A 98 15.48 -4.00 11.40
N LEU A 99 14.64 -3.26 12.14
CA LEU A 99 13.20 -3.26 11.89
C LEU A 99 12.90 -2.65 10.52
N ALA A 100 12.09 -3.35 9.71
CA ALA A 100 11.68 -2.95 8.38
C ALA A 100 10.38 -3.68 7.99
N MET A 101 9.71 -3.20 6.93
CA MET A 101 8.66 -3.97 6.25
C MET A 101 9.31 -5.16 5.55
N THR A 102 9.23 -6.35 6.14
CA THR A 102 9.96 -7.55 5.70
C THR A 102 9.17 -8.41 4.71
N GLU A 103 7.86 -8.22 4.62
CA GLU A 103 7.02 -8.86 3.61
C GLU A 103 5.78 -8.00 3.35
N VAL A 104 5.33 -7.96 2.11
CA VAL A 104 3.97 -7.52 1.77
C VAL A 104 3.28 -8.62 0.97
N LEU A 105 2.11 -9.05 1.44
CA LEU A 105 1.27 -10.03 0.78
C LEU A 105 0.07 -9.30 0.14
N LEU A 106 -0.04 -9.39 -1.18
CA LEU A 106 -1.20 -8.92 -1.95
C LEU A 106 -2.11 -10.11 -2.23
N GLN A 107 -3.42 -9.93 -2.02
CA GLN A 107 -4.44 -10.97 -2.08
C GLN A 107 -5.62 -10.52 -2.95
N PRO A 108 -5.36 -10.20 -4.24
CA PRO A 108 -6.38 -9.63 -5.10
C PRO A 108 -7.48 -10.65 -5.40
N ARG A 109 -8.74 -10.21 -5.32
CA ARG A 109 -9.92 -10.91 -5.83
C ARG A 109 -10.51 -10.10 -6.96
N VAL A 110 -10.64 -10.71 -8.13
CA VAL A 110 -11.00 -10.00 -9.35
C VAL A 110 -12.20 -10.67 -10.01
N ARG A 111 -13.25 -9.89 -10.27
CA ARG A 111 -14.40 -10.35 -11.07
C ARG A 111 -14.37 -9.71 -12.45
N PHE A 112 -14.70 -10.51 -13.45
CA PHE A 112 -14.71 -10.11 -14.85
C PHE A 112 -16.12 -10.23 -15.42
N SER A 113 -16.47 -9.32 -16.34
CA SER A 113 -17.66 -9.45 -17.17
C SER A 113 -17.34 -10.06 -18.52
N GLY A 114 -18.31 -10.75 -19.11
CA GLY A 114 -18.18 -11.32 -20.45
C GLY A 114 -17.10 -12.39 -20.53
N ASN A 115 -16.08 -12.15 -21.36
CA ASN A 115 -14.98 -13.10 -21.55
C ASN A 115 -13.94 -12.94 -20.43
N ALA A 116 -13.93 -13.87 -19.48
CA ALA A 116 -12.95 -13.91 -18.39
C ALA A 116 -11.62 -14.53 -18.85
N PRO A 117 -10.47 -14.13 -18.26
CA PRO A 117 -9.20 -14.78 -18.52
C PRO A 117 -9.21 -16.23 -18.02
N THR A 118 -8.44 -17.11 -18.67
CA THR A 118 -8.08 -18.39 -18.07
C THR A 118 -7.21 -18.19 -16.83
N LEU A 119 -7.09 -19.19 -15.97
CA LEU A 119 -6.22 -19.14 -14.78
C LEU A 119 -4.77 -18.79 -15.14
N GLU A 120 -4.26 -19.32 -16.27
CA GLU A 120 -2.93 -19.00 -16.76
C GLU A 120 -2.81 -17.53 -17.17
N GLN A 121 -3.80 -17.01 -17.92
CA GLN A 121 -3.82 -15.61 -18.33
C GLN A 121 -3.93 -14.67 -17.13
N LEU A 122 -4.73 -15.02 -16.13
CA LEU A 122 -4.87 -14.26 -14.89
C LEU A 122 -3.56 -14.21 -14.11
N SER A 123 -2.88 -15.36 -13.97
CA SER A 123 -1.57 -15.45 -13.34
C SER A 123 -0.54 -14.58 -14.07
N GLN A 124 -0.49 -14.65 -15.41
CA GLN A 124 0.40 -13.83 -16.23
C GLN A 124 0.08 -12.32 -16.10
N LEU A 125 -1.19 -11.94 -15.98
CA LEU A 125 -1.59 -10.55 -15.74
C LEU A 125 -1.04 -10.05 -14.40
N HIS A 126 -1.20 -10.81 -13.32
CA HIS A 126 -0.68 -10.43 -12.01
C HIS A 126 0.85 -10.39 -11.95
N GLU A 127 1.54 -11.33 -12.59
CA GLU A 127 3.01 -11.34 -12.66
C GLU A 127 3.51 -10.10 -13.41
N ARG A 128 2.92 -9.80 -14.57
CA ARG A 128 3.27 -8.61 -15.36
C ARG A 128 2.93 -7.32 -14.62
N ALA A 129 1.82 -7.29 -13.90
CA ALA A 129 1.45 -6.15 -13.07
C ALA A 129 2.47 -5.92 -11.96
N HIS A 130 2.94 -6.98 -11.31
CA HIS A 130 3.99 -6.89 -10.29
C HIS A 130 5.30 -6.35 -10.86
N ARG A 131 5.77 -6.87 -12.00
CA ARG A 131 6.98 -6.36 -12.67
C ARG A 131 6.84 -4.90 -13.15
N GLY A 132 5.63 -4.50 -13.55
CA GLY A 132 5.33 -3.13 -14.00
C GLY A 132 5.06 -2.13 -12.88
N CYS A 133 4.90 -2.58 -11.64
CA CYS A 133 4.55 -1.75 -10.50
C CYS A 133 5.74 -0.87 -10.07
N PHE A 134 5.59 0.45 -10.20
CA PHE A 134 6.65 1.41 -9.85
C PHE A 134 7.05 1.32 -8.38
N ILE A 135 6.09 1.15 -7.48
CA ILE A 135 6.35 1.09 -6.04
C ILE A 135 7.04 -0.23 -5.67
N ALA A 136 6.62 -1.35 -6.25
CA ALA A 136 7.29 -2.64 -6.05
C ALA A 136 8.76 -2.59 -6.51
N ASN A 137 9.03 -1.93 -7.64
CA ASN A 137 10.39 -1.72 -8.16
C ASN A 137 11.24 -0.75 -7.32
N SER A 138 10.66 -0.09 -6.32
CA SER A 138 11.31 0.94 -5.51
C SER A 138 11.67 0.46 -4.10
N VAL A 139 11.34 -0.77 -3.73
CA VAL A 139 11.48 -1.29 -2.36
C VAL A 139 12.33 -2.55 -2.32
N LYS A 140 12.97 -2.80 -1.17
CA LYS A 140 13.64 -4.07 -0.87
C LYS A 140 12.69 -5.15 -0.34
N THR A 141 11.51 -4.73 0.13
CA THR A 141 10.51 -5.59 0.73
C THR A 141 10.06 -6.65 -0.29
N PRO A 142 10.24 -7.95 0.00
CA PRO A 142 9.64 -9.02 -0.78
C PRO A 142 8.11 -8.84 -0.85
N ILE A 143 7.57 -8.87 -2.06
CA ILE A 143 6.13 -8.75 -2.30
C ILE A 143 5.64 -10.04 -2.93
N ARG A 144 4.65 -10.68 -2.31
CA ARG A 144 4.01 -11.89 -2.83
C ARG A 144 2.60 -11.55 -3.28
N VAL A 145 2.21 -12.07 -4.44
CA VAL A 145 0.86 -11.92 -4.97
C VAL A 145 0.21 -13.29 -4.95
N LEU A 146 -0.81 -13.46 -4.11
CA LEU A 146 -1.61 -14.69 -3.99
C LEU A 146 -3.06 -14.34 -4.33
N PRO A 147 -3.44 -14.34 -5.61
CA PRO A 147 -4.82 -14.09 -6.02
C PRO A 147 -5.77 -15.06 -5.34
N ARG A 148 -6.93 -14.56 -4.93
CA ARG A 148 -7.99 -15.33 -4.29
C ARG A 148 -9.22 -15.39 -5.21
N ASP A 149 -10.01 -16.45 -5.03
CA ASP A 149 -11.31 -16.63 -5.69
C ASP A 149 -12.38 -15.67 -5.16
#